data_AF-A0A415RXT7-F1
#
_entry.id   AF-A0A415RXT7-F1
#
_cell.length_a   1.000
_cell.length_b   1.000
_cell.length_c   1.000
_cell.angle_alpha   90.00
_cell.angle_beta   90.00
_cell.angle_gamma   90.00
#
_symmetry.space_group_name_H-M   'P 1'
#
loop_
_entity.id
_entity.type
_entity.pdbx_description
1 polymer ?
#
loop_
_entity_poly.entity_id
_entity_poly.type
_entity_poly.pdbx_seq_one_letter_code
_entity_poly.pdbx_strand_id
1 'polypeptide(L)'
;MPKDLYRCGYTDLRRGIDGLASIVKFNFQLDPYVKDILFLFCGRRSDRIKGLVWEGDGFLLLYKRLELGGFSWPRTKEEALEISPEQYHALMQGLEIVSRHPIQEVHPQDLR
;
A
#
# COMPACT_ATOMS: atom_id res chain seq x y z
N MET A 1 -16.65 1.50 -1.98
CA MET A 1 -15.26 1.27 -1.57
C MET A 1 -14.67 0.25 -2.54
N PRO A 2 -13.42 0.41 -2.99
CA PRO A 2 -12.71 -0.60 -3.79
C PRO A 2 -12.81 -1.96 -3.10
N LYS A 3 -12.97 -3.03 -3.89
CA LYS A 3 -13.02 -4.40 -3.35
C LYS A 3 -11.63 -4.86 -2.91
N ASP A 4 -10.62 -4.50 -3.71
CA ASP A 4 -9.24 -4.92 -3.47
C ASP A 4 -8.36 -3.69 -3.20
N LEU A 5 -7.42 -3.86 -2.27
CA LEU A 5 -6.55 -2.81 -1.78
C LEU A 5 -5.11 -3.31 -1.81
N TYR A 6 -4.24 -2.62 -2.54
CA TYR A 6 -2.82 -2.97 -2.60
C TYR A 6 -1.97 -1.88 -1.97
N ARG A 7 -1.16 -2.28 -0.98
CA ARG A 7 -0.08 -1.46 -0.45
C ARG A 7 1.22 -1.75 -1.20
N CYS A 8 1.61 -0.83 -2.07
CA CYS A 8 2.86 -0.94 -2.82
C CYS A 8 4.08 -0.59 -1.95
N GLY A 9 5.27 -1.06 -2.31
CA GLY A 9 6.52 -0.64 -1.67
C GLY A 9 6.83 0.86 -1.84
N TYR A 10 8.01 1.28 -1.35
CA TYR A 10 8.47 2.66 -1.50
C TYR A 10 8.44 3.11 -2.97
N THR A 11 7.81 4.26 -3.23
CA THR A 11 7.61 4.80 -4.58
C THR A 11 8.00 6.28 -4.66
N ASP A 12 8.63 6.68 -5.77
CA ASP A 12 8.83 8.09 -6.09
C ASP A 12 7.49 8.75 -6.47
N LEU A 13 6.92 9.51 -5.52
CA LEU A 13 5.63 10.18 -5.70
C LEU A 13 5.66 11.37 -6.67
N ARG A 14 6.79 11.70 -7.29
CA ARG A 14 6.82 12.65 -8.44
C ARG A 14 6.15 12.07 -9.68
N ARG A 15 6.00 10.75 -9.75
CA ARG A 15 5.31 10.06 -10.86
C ARG A 15 3.83 10.44 -10.90
N GLY A 16 3.35 10.72 -12.11
CA GLY A 16 1.93 10.89 -12.43
C GLY A 16 1.25 9.54 -12.67
N ILE A 17 0.04 9.58 -13.22
CA ILE A 17 -0.80 8.40 -13.49
C ILE A 17 -0.03 7.33 -14.26
N ASP A 18 0.51 7.64 -15.44
CA ASP A 18 1.19 6.65 -16.29
C ASP A 18 2.42 6.04 -15.61
N GLY A 19 3.16 6.87 -14.86
CA GLY A 19 4.34 6.43 -14.13
C GLY A 19 4.01 5.48 -12.98
N LEU A 20 2.83 5.62 -12.36
CA LEU A 20 2.34 4.73 -11.32
C LEU A 20 1.68 3.48 -11.89
N ALA A 21 0.87 3.61 -12.95
CA ALA A 21 0.29 2.48 -13.67
C ALA A 21 1.38 1.56 -14.24
N SER A 22 2.47 2.14 -14.75
CA SER A 22 3.66 1.40 -15.18
C SER A 22 4.30 0.60 -14.04
N ILE A 23 4.29 1.10 -12.80
CA ILE A 23 4.81 0.36 -11.65
C ILE A 23 3.89 -0.83 -11.34
N VAL A 24 2.57 -0.62 -11.31
CA VAL A 24 1.60 -1.71 -11.13
C VAL A 24 1.83 -2.82 -12.15
N LYS A 25 1.92 -2.44 -13.42
CA LYS A 25 2.08 -3.39 -14.53
C LYS A 25 3.42 -4.13 -14.51
N PHE A 26 4.53 -3.42 -14.39
CA PHE A 26 5.85 -4.01 -14.65
C PHE A 26 6.58 -4.44 -13.39
N ASN A 27 6.34 -3.78 -12.25
CA ASN A 27 7.00 -4.14 -11.00
C ASN A 27 6.19 -5.17 -10.21
N PHE A 28 4.86 -5.06 -10.22
CA PHE A 28 3.99 -5.95 -9.45
C PHE A 28 3.27 -7.00 -10.32
N GLN A 29 3.39 -6.91 -11.64
CA GLN A 29 2.73 -7.84 -12.58
C GLN A 29 1.20 -7.88 -12.43
N LEU A 30 0.61 -6.78 -11.97
CA LEU A 30 -0.83 -6.60 -11.83
C LEU A 30 -1.36 -5.73 -12.98
N ASP A 31 -2.65 -5.85 -13.31
CA ASP A 31 -3.28 -5.01 -14.32
C ASP A 31 -3.84 -3.72 -13.69
N PRO A 32 -3.30 -2.53 -14.01
CA PRO A 32 -3.83 -1.28 -13.47
C PRO A 32 -5.19 -0.88 -14.03
N TYR A 33 -5.71 -1.55 -15.07
CA TYR A 33 -6.99 -1.24 -15.71
C TYR A 33 -8.16 -2.09 -15.18
N VAL A 34 -7.97 -2.80 -14.06
CA VAL A 34 -9.06 -3.50 -13.38
C VAL A 34 -9.83 -2.52 -12.50
N LYS A 35 -11.16 -2.50 -12.64
CA LYS A 35 -12.04 -1.66 -11.82
C LYS A 35 -12.04 -2.12 -10.37
N ASP A 36 -12.42 -1.23 -9.46
CA ASP A 36 -12.58 -1.50 -8.03
C ASP A 36 -11.30 -1.93 -7.29
N ILE A 37 -10.11 -1.69 -7.86
CA ILE A 37 -8.82 -1.90 -7.19
C ILE A 37 -8.18 -0.55 -6.87
N LEU A 38 -7.73 -0.38 -5.62
CA LEU A 38 -6.98 0.79 -5.19
C LEU A 38 -5.53 0.42 -4.88
N PHE A 39 -4.62 0.95 -5.71
CA PHE A 39 -3.18 0.84 -5.51
C PHE A 39 -2.67 2.05 -4.72
N LEU A 40 -2.15 1.81 -3.52
CA LEU A 40 -1.59 2.83 -2.66
C LEU A 40 -0.08 2.86 -2.77
N PHE A 41 0.46 4.06 -2.96
CA PHE A 41 1.88 4.34 -3.07
C PHE A 41 2.29 5.36 -2.00
N CYS A 42 3.45 5.15 -1.38
CA CYS A 42 3.97 6.08 -0.38
C CYS A 42 5.44 6.43 -0.68
N GLY A 43 5.78 7.69 -0.41
CA GLY A 43 7.12 8.21 -0.57
C GLY A 43 7.99 7.99 0.67
N ARG A 44 9.29 8.27 0.53
CA ARG A 44 10.29 8.12 1.61
C ARG A 44 9.98 8.91 2.88
N ARG A 45 9.31 10.05 2.73
CA ARG A 45 8.93 10.92 3.85
C ARG A 45 7.76 10.36 4.67
N SER A 46 7.06 9.35 4.15
CA SER A 46 5.89 8.70 4.73
C SER A 46 4.76 9.63 5.22
N ASP A 47 4.81 10.91 4.89
CA ASP A 47 3.79 11.92 5.20
C ASP A 47 2.76 12.07 4.05
N ARG A 48 2.93 11.32 2.95
CA ARG A 48 2.14 11.42 1.74
C ARG A 48 1.87 10.05 1.14
N ILE A 49 0.63 9.84 0.71
CA ILE A 49 0.25 8.70 -0.12
C ILE A 49 -0.44 9.18 -1.40
N LYS A 50 -0.24 8.43 -2.48
CA LYS A 50 -1.07 8.48 -3.69
C LYS A 50 -1.88 7.20 -3.80
N GLY A 51 -3.12 7.31 -4.24
CA GLY A 51 -3.99 6.18 -4.58
C GLY A 51 -4.31 6.22 -6.06
N LEU A 52 -4.10 5.11 -6.78
CA LEU A 52 -4.45 4.98 -8.20
C LEU A 52 -5.61 3.99 -8.35
N VAL A 53 -6.66 4.39 -9.07
CA VAL A 53 -7.84 3.58 -9.37
C VAL A 53 -8.22 3.77 -10.83
N TRP A 54 -8.64 2.70 -11.51
CA TRP A 54 -9.25 2.78 -12.83
C TRP A 54 -10.78 2.64 -12.74
N GLU A 55 -11.52 3.60 -13.27
CA GLU A 55 -13.00 3.65 -13.20
C GLU A 55 -13.68 3.13 -14.48
N GLY A 56 -12.93 2.59 -15.44
CA GLY A 56 -13.45 2.09 -16.71
C GLY A 56 -13.37 3.10 -17.85
N ASP A 57 -13.42 4.38 -17.54
CA ASP A 57 -13.33 5.52 -18.47
C ASP A 57 -12.09 6.39 -18.24
N GLY A 58 -11.38 6.18 -17.14
CA GLY A 58 -10.19 6.93 -16.80
C GLY A 58 -9.56 6.50 -15.48
N PHE A 59 -8.37 7.05 -15.22
CA PHE A 59 -7.71 6.90 -13.93
C PHE A 59 -8.10 8.03 -12.98
N LEU A 60 -8.40 7.66 -11.73
CA LEU A 60 -8.42 8.57 -10.60
C LEU A 60 -7.09 8.51 -9.85
N LEU A 61 -6.54 9.69 -9.52
CA LEU A 61 -5.36 9.82 -8.69
C LEU A 61 -5.71 10.56 -7.39
N LEU A 62 -5.84 9.81 -6.31
CA LEU A 62 -6.02 10.32 -4.96
C LEU A 62 -4.68 10.78 -4.40
N TYR A 63 -4.67 11.87 -3.64
CA TYR A 63 -3.48 12.36 -2.95
C TYR A 63 -3.84 12.79 -1.53
N LYS A 64 -3.21 12.17 -0.53
CA LYS A 64 -3.36 12.53 0.88
C LYS A 64 -2.00 12.91 1.45
N ARG A 65 -1.93 14.10 2.03
CA ARG A 65 -0.78 14.61 2.78
C ARG A 65 -1.20 14.79 4.24
N LEU A 66 -0.42 14.22 5.15
CA LEU A 66 -0.59 14.45 6.58
C LEU A 66 0.10 15.76 6.97
N GLU A 67 -0.55 16.55 7.81
CA GLU A 67 0.04 17.74 8.42
C GLU A 67 0.90 17.39 9.65
N LEU A 68 0.61 16.26 10.29
CA LEU A 68 1.36 15.72 11.43
C LEU A 68 1.41 14.18 11.36
N GLY A 69 2.55 13.61 11.74
CA GLY A 69 2.78 12.17 11.75
C GLY A 69 3.20 11.59 10.40
N GLY A 70 3.07 10.28 10.25
CA GLY A 70 3.44 9.55 9.06
C GLY A 70 2.79 8.17 9.01
N PHE A 71 2.65 7.63 7.81
CA PHE A 71 2.17 6.27 7.58
C PHE A 71 3.26 5.26 7.95
N SER A 72 2.87 4.16 8.58
CA SER A 72 3.74 2.99 8.74
C SER A 72 3.89 2.29 7.40
N TRP A 73 4.91 2.70 6.65
CA TRP A 73 5.17 2.22 5.30
C TRP A 73 6.52 1.51 5.23
N PRO A 74 6.64 0.41 4.48
CA PRO A 74 7.91 -0.26 4.37
C PRO A 74 8.90 0.63 3.61
N ARG A 75 10.16 0.59 4.03
CA ARG A 75 11.24 1.43 3.46
C ARG A 75 11.92 0.77 2.26
N THR A 76 11.52 -0.44 1.95
CA THR A 76 12.12 -1.30 0.96
C THR A 76 11.23 -1.32 -0.29
N LYS A 77 11.75 -1.89 -1.37
CA LYS A 77 10.97 -2.10 -2.60
C LYS A 77 10.31 -3.48 -2.49
N GLU A 78 9.40 -3.65 -1.54
CA GLU A 78 8.56 -4.84 -1.51
C GLU A 78 7.58 -4.83 -2.68
N GLU A 79 7.15 -6.02 -3.08
CA GLU A 79 6.02 -6.25 -3.98
C GLU A 79 4.74 -5.61 -3.42
N ALA A 80 3.72 -5.50 -4.27
CA ALA A 80 2.41 -5.06 -3.82
C ALA A 80 1.84 -6.10 -2.86
N LEU A 81 1.56 -5.66 -1.63
CA LEU A 81 0.86 -6.46 -0.64
C LEU A 81 -0.63 -6.16 -0.72
N GLU A 82 -1.43 -7.17 -1.02
CA GLU A 82 -2.87 -7.07 -0.84
C GLU A 82 -3.19 -6.92 0.66
N ILE A 83 -4.04 -5.97 1.01
CA ILE A 83 -4.40 -5.66 2.40
C ILE A 83 -5.91 -5.72 2.60
N SER A 84 -6.32 -6.15 3.79
CA SER A 84 -7.74 -6.13 4.16
C SER A 84 -8.24 -4.71 4.41
N PRO A 85 -9.57 -4.47 4.41
CA PRO A 85 -10.15 -3.20 4.83
C PRO A 85 -9.73 -2.76 6.24
N GLU A 86 -9.57 -3.70 7.17
CA GLU A 86 -9.12 -3.43 8.54
C GLU A 86 -7.66 -2.98 8.56
N GLN A 87 -6.80 -3.64 7.78
CA GLN A 87 -5.41 -3.23 7.62
C GLN A 87 -5.34 -1.84 6.96
N TYR A 88 -6.16 -1.57 5.95
CA TYR A 88 -6.26 -0.23 5.37
C TYR A 88 -6.65 0.82 6.41
N HIS A 89 -7.67 0.54 7.24
CA HIS A 89 -8.10 1.45 8.28
C HIS A 89 -6.99 1.71 9.31
N ALA A 90 -6.32 0.66 9.77
CA ALA A 90 -5.18 0.75 10.67
C ALA A 90 -4.04 1.59 10.05
N LEU A 91 -3.73 1.35 8.77
CA LEU A 91 -2.75 2.12 8.01
C LEU A 91 -3.11 3.61 7.93
N MET A 92 -4.39 3.92 7.70
CA MET A 92 -4.88 5.31 7.66
C MET A 92 -4.80 6.02 9.02
N GLN A 93 -4.73 5.27 10.12
CA GLN A 93 -4.46 5.77 11.46
C GLN A 93 -2.95 5.82 11.81
N GLY A 94 -2.08 5.39 10.89
CA GLY A 94 -0.62 5.35 11.09
C GLY A 94 -0.11 4.08 11.79
N LEU A 95 -0.96 3.09 12.01
CA LEU A 95 -0.58 1.82 12.64
C LEU A 95 0.22 0.93 11.67
N GLU A 96 1.07 0.08 12.23
CA GLU A 96 1.78 -0.96 11.48
C GLU A 96 0.83 -2.11 11.14
N ILE A 97 0.79 -2.51 9.87
CA ILE A 97 -0.12 -3.55 9.36
C ILE A 97 0.57 -4.88 9.06
N VAL A 98 1.91 -4.89 9.06
CA VAL A 98 2.76 -6.08 8.93
C VAL A 98 3.62 -6.13 10.18
N SER A 99 3.43 -7.13 11.04
CA SER A 99 4.22 -7.26 12.26
C SER A 99 5.69 -7.58 11.93
N ARG A 100 6.62 -6.86 12.55
CA ARG A 100 8.06 -7.16 12.47
C ARG A 100 8.45 -8.37 13.32
N HIS A 101 7.72 -8.59 14.40
CA HIS A 101 7.94 -9.68 15.34
C HIS A 101 6.59 -10.37 15.54
N PRO A 102 6.18 -11.23 14.60
CA PRO A 102 4.93 -11.96 14.75
C PRO A 102 4.98 -12.78 16.03
N ILE A 103 3.92 -12.69 16.84
CA ILE A 103 3.76 -13.55 18.00
C ILE A 103 3.59 -14.97 17.47
N GLN A 104 4.49 -15.86 17.88
CA GLN A 104 4.44 -17.26 17.51
C GLN A 104 3.79 -18.04 18.64
N GLU A 105 2.90 -18.96 18.27
CA GLU A 105 2.46 -19.97 19.21
C GLU A 105 3.66 -20.84 19.58
N VAL A 106 3.88 -21.01 20.88
CA VAL A 106 4.95 -21.85 21.39
C VAL A 106 4.33 -23.08 22.03
N HIS A 107 4.84 -24.27 21.69
CA HIS A 107 4.47 -25.46 22.44
C HIS A 107 5.32 -25.54 23.72
N PRO A 108 4.74 -25.90 24.87
CA PRO A 108 5.48 -25.95 26.14
C PRO A 108 6.75 -26.82 26.11
N GLN A 109 6.85 -27.77 25.18
CA GLN A 109 8.02 -28.64 24.99
C GLN A 109 9.19 -27.95 24.29
N ASP A 110 8.95 -26.85 23.57
CA ASP A 110 9.96 -26.05 22.89
C ASP A 110 10.61 -25.02 23.82
N LEU A 111 10.02 -24.80 25.00
CA LEU A 111 10.55 -23.95 26.07
C LEU A 111 11.52 -24.79 26.92
N ARG A 112 12.81 -24.77 26.56
CA ARG A 112 13.88 -25.33 27.41
C ARG A 112 14.33 -24.33 28.46
#